data_AF-A0A843T967-F1
#
_entry.id   AF-A0A843T967-F1
#
_cell.length_a   1.000
_cell.length_b   1.000
_cell.length_c   1.000
_cell.angle_alpha   90.00
_cell.angle_beta   90.00
_cell.angle_gamma   90.00
#
_symmetry.space_group_name_H-M   'P 1'
#
loop_
_entity.id
_entity.type
_entity.pdbx_description
1 polymer ?
#
loop_
_entity_poly.entity_id
_entity_poly.type
_entity_poly.pdbx_seq_one_letter_code
_entity_poly.pdbx_strand_id
1 'polypeptide(L)'
;MYRNVFGGAALGFALVGCGGADNADSAIEEVTVEQIEEPAAAVDAPEARATFINAQGTEIGTADLRQEGDELLITVDLAFLQAGLRGFHIHAVGSCEAPDFASAGDHFNPTNASHGAENPQGPHAGDLEDLEVETDDGTARGTRGTSLATLLPDQPNSILDADGSALIVHAAEDDYESQPG
;
A
#
# COMPACT_ATOMS: atom_id res chain seq x y z
N MET A 1 -3.78 -32.87 44.42
CA MET A 1 -4.94 -32.41 45.22
C MET A 1 -5.18 -30.97 44.79
N TYR A 2 -6.27 -30.53 44.18
CA TYR A 2 -7.65 -31.00 44.13
C TYR A 2 -8.13 -31.18 42.68
N ARG A 3 -9.16 -32.01 42.57
CA ARG A 3 -9.90 -32.42 41.38
C ARG A 3 -11.29 -31.79 41.49
N ASN A 4 -11.98 -31.63 40.35
CA ASN A 4 -13.43 -31.39 40.12
C ASN A 4 -13.74 -30.09 39.36
N VAL A 5 -14.71 -30.01 38.44
CA VAL A 5 -15.72 -30.97 37.96
C VAL A 5 -16.31 -30.48 36.63
N PHE A 6 -16.79 -31.44 35.83
CA PHE A 6 -17.60 -31.30 34.61
C PHE A 6 -19.01 -30.73 34.84
N GLY A 7 -19.59 -30.12 33.80
CA GLY A 7 -21.04 -29.96 33.61
C GLY A 7 -21.39 -28.59 33.02
N GLY A 8 -22.19 -28.45 31.96
CA GLY A 8 -22.96 -29.40 31.19
C GLY A 8 -23.43 -28.76 29.89
N ALA A 9 -23.96 -29.61 29.00
CA ALA A 9 -24.57 -29.21 27.75
C ALA A 9 -25.88 -28.44 27.98
N ALA A 10 -26.15 -27.46 27.12
CA ALA A 10 -27.50 -26.99 26.83
C ALA A 10 -27.66 -26.82 25.32
N LEU A 11 -28.37 -27.78 24.73
CA LEU A 11 -28.97 -27.74 23.41
C LEU A 11 -30.03 -26.62 23.34
N GLY A 12 -30.03 -25.90 22.23
CA GLY A 12 -31.22 -25.54 21.47
C GLY A 12 -32.08 -24.38 21.97
N PHE A 13 -32.23 -23.37 21.11
CA PHE A 13 -33.55 -22.80 20.80
C PHE A 13 -33.60 -22.50 19.30
N ALA A 14 -34.32 -23.34 18.57
CA ALA A 14 -34.89 -22.97 17.28
C ALA A 14 -36.10 -22.06 17.54
N LEU A 15 -36.19 -20.96 16.80
CA LEU A 15 -37.43 -20.17 16.73
C LEU A 15 -38.06 -20.37 15.36
N VAL A 16 -39.22 -21.03 15.42
CA VAL A 16 -40.20 -21.25 14.36
C VAL A 16 -41.05 -19.98 14.21
N GLY A 17 -41.21 -19.50 12.97
CA GLY A 17 -42.22 -18.52 12.59
C GLY A 17 -43.40 -19.21 11.91
N CYS A 18 -44.62 -18.93 12.37
CA CYS A 18 -45.87 -19.50 11.87
C CYS A 18 -46.68 -18.39 11.15
N GLY A 19 -47.19 -18.69 9.95
CA GLY A 19 -48.14 -17.88 9.20
C GLY A 19 -48.96 -18.79 8.28
N GLY A 20 -50.29 -18.77 8.46
CA GLY A 20 -51.26 -19.78 8.03
C GLY A 20 -51.47 -19.97 6.53
N ALA A 21 -51.99 -21.16 6.21
CA ALA A 21 -52.38 -21.65 4.89
C ALA A 21 -53.81 -21.20 4.52
N ASP A 22 -54.10 -21.11 3.22
CA ASP A 22 -55.30 -21.65 2.58
C ASP A 22 -55.06 -21.82 1.05
N ASN A 23 -55.71 -22.85 0.49
CA ASN A 23 -55.30 -23.61 -0.69
C ASN A 23 -55.71 -23.08 -2.08
N ALA A 24 -54.94 -23.54 -3.08
CA ALA A 24 -55.38 -24.10 -4.38
C ALA A 24 -55.07 -23.30 -5.68
N ASP A 25 -54.27 -23.98 -6.51
CA ASP A 25 -54.40 -24.19 -7.96
C ASP A 25 -54.30 -22.98 -8.91
N SER A 26 -53.13 -22.81 -9.53
CA SER A 26 -52.96 -22.92 -10.98
C SER A 26 -51.52 -22.58 -11.35
N ALA A 27 -50.97 -23.36 -12.28
CA ALA A 27 -49.63 -23.20 -12.83
C ALA A 27 -49.31 -21.75 -13.21
N ILE A 28 -48.24 -21.22 -12.63
CA ILE A 28 -47.49 -20.08 -13.15
C ILE A 28 -46.04 -20.52 -13.24
N GLU A 29 -45.48 -20.41 -14.45
CA GLU A 29 -44.09 -20.69 -14.74
C GLU A 29 -43.18 -19.93 -13.78
N GLU A 30 -42.12 -20.59 -13.32
CA GLU A 30 -41.06 -19.94 -12.57
C GLU A 30 -40.42 -18.88 -13.47
N VAL A 31 -40.84 -17.63 -13.28
CA VAL A 31 -40.07 -16.48 -13.73
C VAL A 31 -38.82 -16.47 -12.85
N THR A 32 -37.73 -17.01 -13.38
CA THR A 32 -36.40 -16.74 -12.87
C THR A 32 -36.22 -15.24 -12.90
N VAL A 33 -36.30 -14.61 -11.74
CA VAL A 33 -35.83 -13.24 -11.55
C VAL A 33 -34.33 -13.32 -11.83
N GLU A 34 -33.92 -12.94 -13.04
CA GLU A 34 -32.53 -12.61 -13.31
C GLU A 34 -32.14 -11.62 -12.22
N GLN A 35 -31.27 -12.06 -11.32
CA GLN A 35 -30.57 -11.19 -10.40
C GLN A 35 -29.81 -10.21 -11.30
N ILE A 36 -30.41 -9.05 -11.53
CA ILE A 36 -29.68 -7.85 -11.87
C ILE A 36 -28.75 -7.63 -10.70
N GLU A 37 -27.52 -8.16 -10.83
CA GLU A 37 -26.40 -7.83 -9.96
C GLU A 37 -26.31 -6.31 -9.95
N GLU A 38 -26.76 -5.74 -8.84
CA GLU A 38 -26.51 -4.34 -8.52
C GLU A 38 -25.00 -4.13 -8.66
N PRO A 39 -24.54 -3.19 -9.50
CA PRO A 39 -23.10 -3.03 -9.73
C PRO A 39 -22.47 -2.82 -8.36
N ALA A 40 -21.56 -3.73 -7.99
CA ALA A 40 -20.80 -3.61 -6.75
C ALA A 40 -20.26 -2.18 -6.71
N ALA A 41 -20.69 -1.41 -5.71
CA ALA A 41 -20.17 -0.08 -5.48
C ALA A 41 -18.64 -0.18 -5.51
N ALA A 42 -17.99 0.57 -6.40
CA ALA A 42 -16.54 0.62 -6.46
C ALA A 42 -16.05 0.92 -5.04
N VAL A 43 -15.36 -0.05 -4.43
CA VAL A 43 -14.59 0.22 -3.22
C VAL A 43 -13.59 1.30 -3.58
N ASP A 44 -13.65 2.44 -2.92
CA ASP A 44 -12.65 3.49 -3.12
C ASP A 44 -11.27 2.86 -2.91
N ALA A 45 -10.40 3.02 -3.90
CA ALA A 45 -9.07 2.45 -3.85
C ALA A 45 -8.29 3.10 -2.69
N PRO A 46 -7.45 2.35 -1.95
CA PRO A 46 -6.70 2.93 -0.84
C PRO A 46 -5.82 4.11 -1.28
N GLU A 47 -5.73 5.10 -0.40
CA GLU A 47 -4.90 6.30 -0.54
C GLU A 47 -4.08 6.53 0.73
N ALA A 48 -2.89 7.11 0.58
CA ALA A 48 -2.03 7.53 1.68
C ALA A 48 -1.33 8.85 1.32
N ARG A 49 -0.82 9.56 2.33
CA ARG A 49 -0.04 10.79 2.14
C ARG A 49 1.20 10.76 3.02
N ALA A 50 2.32 11.21 2.45
CA ALA A 50 3.59 11.39 3.15
C ALA A 50 4.01 12.87 3.15
N THR A 51 4.64 13.31 4.24
CA THR A 51 5.29 14.61 4.35
C THR A 51 6.81 14.41 4.33
N PHE A 52 7.52 15.19 3.53
CA PHE A 52 8.97 15.11 3.42
C PHE A 52 9.63 16.15 4.31
N ILE A 53 10.67 15.74 5.03
CA ILE A 53 11.55 16.63 5.78
C ILE A 53 12.99 16.48 5.26
N ASN A 54 13.76 17.57 5.30
CA ASN A 54 15.20 17.51 5.04
C ASN A 54 16.00 17.16 6.31
N ALA A 55 17.32 17.04 6.18
CA ALA A 55 18.22 16.70 7.29
C ALA A 55 18.21 17.69 8.47
N GLN A 56 17.63 18.89 8.29
CA GLN A 56 17.41 19.88 9.35
C GLN A 56 16.03 19.76 10.03
N GLY A 57 15.20 18.80 9.60
CA GLY A 57 13.82 18.63 10.07
C GLY A 57 12.83 19.61 9.45
N THR A 58 13.24 20.36 8.41
CA THR A 58 12.36 21.31 7.72
C THR A 58 11.51 20.56 6.72
N GLU A 59 10.21 20.81 6.73
CA GLU A 59 9.28 20.30 5.72
C GLU A 59 9.60 20.87 4.33
N ILE A 60 9.70 19.99 3.33
CA ILE A 60 10.07 20.33 1.96
C ILE A 60 9.02 19.94 0.91
N GLY A 61 7.89 19.36 1.33
CA GLY A 61 6.81 18.99 0.44
C GLY A 61 6.10 17.71 0.85
N THR A 62 5.34 17.13 -0.08
CA THR A 62 4.48 15.97 0.17
C THR A 62 4.51 14.98 -0.99
N ALA A 63 4.07 13.75 -0.71
CA ALA A 63 3.61 12.81 -1.73
C ALA A 63 2.20 12.31 -1.42
N ASP A 64 1.40 12.19 -2.48
CA ASP A 64 0.10 11.51 -2.47
C ASP A 64 0.27 10.13 -3.12
N LEU A 65 -0.16 9.08 -2.41
CA LEU A 65 -0.09 7.70 -2.84
C LEU A 65 -1.50 7.19 -3.11
N ARG A 66 -1.70 6.51 -4.23
CA ARG A 66 -3.01 5.96 -4.61
C ARG A 66 -2.85 4.63 -5.31
N GLN A 67 -3.71 3.68 -4.94
CA GLN A 67 -3.81 2.41 -5.65
C GLN A 67 -4.68 2.58 -6.91
N GLU A 68 -4.18 2.15 -8.07
CA GLU A 68 -4.91 2.04 -9.32
C GLU A 68 -4.79 0.62 -9.90
N GLY A 69 -5.79 -0.22 -9.65
CA GLY A 69 -5.68 -1.64 -10.01
C GLY A 69 -4.48 -2.27 -9.31
N ASP A 70 -3.55 -2.81 -10.08
CA ASP A 70 -2.32 -3.44 -9.58
C ASP A 70 -1.14 -2.44 -9.42
N GLU A 71 -1.33 -1.17 -9.78
CA GLU A 71 -0.27 -0.15 -9.73
C GLU A 71 -0.44 0.77 -8.52
N LEU A 72 0.66 1.01 -7.81
CA LEU A 72 0.79 2.08 -6.83
C LEU A 72 1.33 3.33 -7.53
N LEU A 73 0.54 4.40 -7.54
CA LEU A 73 0.95 5.72 -8.01
C LEU A 73 1.39 6.59 -6.85
N ILE A 74 2.53 7.26 -6.99
CA ILE A 74 3.14 8.16 -6.01
C ILE A 74 3.36 9.51 -6.69
N THR A 75 2.52 10.49 -6.38
CA THR A 75 2.63 11.85 -6.92
C THR A 75 3.34 12.75 -5.92
N VAL A 76 4.48 13.31 -6.32
CA VAL A 76 5.32 14.17 -5.46
C VAL A 76 5.17 15.65 -5.84
N ASP A 77 5.23 16.52 -4.83
CA ASP A 77 5.44 17.96 -4.98
C ASP A 77 6.44 18.41 -3.90
N LEU A 78 7.71 18.49 -4.30
CA LEU A 78 8.84 18.78 -3.42
C LEU A 78 9.54 20.06 -3.87
N ALA A 79 10.16 20.75 -2.91
CA ALA A 79 10.92 21.97 -3.14
C ALA A 79 12.21 21.99 -2.31
N PHE A 80 13.07 22.98 -2.56
CA PHE A 80 14.34 23.19 -1.84
C PHE A 80 15.33 22.03 -1.97
N LEU A 81 15.24 21.27 -3.05
CA LEU A 81 16.16 20.21 -3.40
C LEU A 81 17.30 20.75 -4.25
N GLN A 82 18.43 20.06 -4.24
CA GLN A 82 19.52 20.35 -5.17
C GLN A 82 19.15 19.83 -6.56
N ALA A 83 19.34 20.64 -7.60
CA ALA A 83 19.03 20.30 -9.00
C ALA A 83 19.74 19.04 -9.50
N GLY A 84 19.11 18.31 -10.43
CA GLY A 84 19.59 17.06 -11.01
C GLY A 84 18.73 15.85 -10.66
N LEU A 85 19.09 14.68 -11.19
CA LEU A 85 18.44 13.41 -10.86
C LEU A 85 18.75 13.01 -9.41
N ARG A 86 17.74 12.44 -8.74
CA ARG A 86 17.80 11.99 -7.35
C ARG A 86 17.13 10.63 -7.22
N GLY A 87 17.87 9.65 -6.70
CA GLY A 87 17.35 8.34 -6.36
C GLY A 87 16.14 8.45 -5.44
N PHE A 88 15.11 7.67 -5.70
CA PHE A 88 13.85 7.74 -4.98
C PHE A 88 13.40 6.34 -4.61
N HIS A 89 13.27 6.07 -3.31
CA HIS A 89 13.01 4.72 -2.83
C HIS A 89 11.95 4.70 -1.75
N ILE A 90 11.22 3.58 -1.70
CA ILE A 90 10.44 3.15 -0.54
C ILE A 90 11.37 2.35 0.37
N HIS A 91 11.52 2.78 1.61
CA HIS A 91 12.27 2.12 2.66
C HIS A 91 11.35 1.33 3.59
N ALA A 92 11.89 0.26 4.17
CA ALA A 92 11.14 -0.78 4.86
C ALA A 92 10.48 -0.34 6.18
N VAL A 93 10.92 0.76 6.79
CA VAL A 93 10.41 1.23 8.08
C VAL A 93 9.89 2.66 7.96
N GLY A 94 8.67 2.90 8.45
CA GLY A 94 8.02 4.21 8.49
C GLY A 94 8.59 5.17 9.53
N SER A 95 9.91 5.35 9.57
CA SER A 95 10.62 6.22 10.52
C SER A 95 11.64 7.12 9.82
N CYS A 96 11.51 8.44 9.99
CA CYS A 96 12.35 9.46 9.35
C CYS A 96 13.15 10.28 10.38
N GLU A 97 14.04 9.65 11.15
CA GLU A 97 14.90 10.33 12.12
C GLU A 97 16.05 11.07 11.42
N ALA A 98 16.02 12.41 11.46
CA ALA A 98 17.10 13.25 10.93
C ALA A 98 18.39 13.16 11.79
N PRO A 99 19.58 13.39 11.21
CA PRO A 99 19.82 13.94 9.87
C PRO A 99 20.10 12.89 8.78
N ASP A 100 20.35 11.64 9.15
CA ASP A 100 20.80 10.60 8.22
C ASP A 100 19.68 9.67 7.75
N PHE A 101 18.52 9.68 8.43
CA PHE A 101 17.35 8.86 8.12
C PHE A 101 17.62 7.35 8.13
N ALA A 102 18.68 6.90 8.81
CA ALA A 102 19.02 5.48 8.94
C ALA A 102 17.91 4.68 9.65
N SER A 103 17.02 5.34 10.40
CA SER A 103 15.85 4.73 11.01
C SER A 103 14.84 4.16 10.02
N ALA A 104 14.88 4.58 8.74
CA ALA A 104 14.01 4.07 7.70
C ALA A 104 14.38 2.63 7.28
N GLY A 105 15.57 2.16 7.65
CA GLY A 105 16.07 0.83 7.29
C GLY A 105 16.46 0.72 5.82
N ASP A 106 16.57 -0.51 5.35
CA ASP A 106 16.91 -0.83 3.95
C ASP A 106 15.74 -0.52 3.00
N HIS A 107 15.95 -0.66 1.69
CA HIS A 107 14.88 -0.57 0.70
C HIS A 107 13.80 -1.64 1.00
N PHE A 108 12.55 -1.30 0.73
CA PHE A 108 11.43 -2.24 0.84
C PHE A 108 11.63 -3.39 -0.15
N ASN A 109 11.91 -4.60 0.35
CA ASN A 109 12.32 -5.75 -0.47
C ASN A 109 11.69 -7.08 0.02
N PRO A 110 10.37 -7.25 -0.12
CA PRO A 110 9.68 -8.47 0.32
C PRO A 110 10.07 -9.72 -0.50
N THR A 111 10.65 -9.54 -1.68
CA THR A 111 11.06 -10.63 -2.59
C THR A 111 12.52 -11.04 -2.46
N ASN A 112 13.31 -10.34 -1.63
CA ASN A 112 14.75 -10.54 -1.48
C ASN A 112 15.49 -10.51 -2.83
N ALA A 113 15.10 -9.56 -3.68
CA ALA A 113 15.74 -9.24 -4.95
C ALA A 113 17.04 -8.46 -4.74
N SER A 114 17.85 -8.32 -5.79
CA SER A 114 18.93 -7.34 -5.82
C SER A 114 18.39 -5.95 -6.12
N HIS A 115 19.08 -4.89 -5.70
CA HIS A 115 18.79 -3.51 -6.14
C HIS A 115 18.86 -3.35 -7.66
N GLY A 116 17.98 -2.48 -8.17
CA GLY A 116 18.15 -1.80 -9.45
C GLY A 116 17.41 -2.46 -10.61
N ALA A 117 16.72 -1.63 -11.41
CA ALA A 117 15.93 -2.10 -12.55
C ALA A 117 16.79 -2.63 -13.72
N GLU A 118 18.06 -2.23 -13.80
CA GLU A 118 19.02 -2.73 -14.78
C GLU A 118 19.75 -3.98 -14.29
N ASN A 119 19.57 -4.35 -13.02
CA ASN A 119 20.11 -5.59 -12.47
C ASN A 119 19.21 -6.80 -12.84
N PRO A 120 19.74 -7.85 -13.48
CA PRO A 120 18.95 -9.02 -13.86
C PRO A 120 18.42 -9.86 -12.68
N GLN A 121 18.87 -9.58 -11.45
CA GLN A 121 18.33 -10.15 -10.22
C GLN A 121 17.44 -9.18 -9.44
N GLY A 122 17.24 -7.97 -9.95
CA GLY A 122 16.42 -6.92 -9.35
C GLY A 122 15.08 -6.69 -10.07
N PRO A 123 14.41 -5.56 -9.77
CA PRO A 123 14.74 -4.59 -8.71
C PRO A 123 14.17 -4.97 -7.33
N HIS A 124 14.52 -4.22 -6.28
CA HIS A 124 13.72 -4.23 -5.04
C HIS A 124 12.30 -3.70 -5.31
N ALA A 125 11.33 -4.08 -4.49
CA ALA A 125 9.97 -3.56 -4.62
C ALA A 125 9.86 -2.06 -4.32
N GLY A 126 10.79 -1.54 -3.51
CA GLY A 126 10.90 -0.13 -3.17
C GLY A 126 11.73 0.70 -4.14
N ASP A 127 12.33 0.12 -5.18
CA ASP A 127 13.07 0.90 -6.17
C ASP A 127 12.09 1.62 -7.10
N LEU A 128 12.25 2.94 -7.26
CA LEU A 128 11.43 3.78 -8.14
C LEU A 128 12.32 4.54 -9.12
N GLU A 129 11.76 5.01 -10.23
CA GLU A 129 12.52 5.90 -11.13
C GLU A 129 12.92 7.20 -10.39
N ASP A 130 14.12 7.69 -10.68
CA ASP A 130 14.67 8.93 -10.15
C ASP A 130 13.70 10.09 -10.25
N LEU A 131 13.75 11.01 -9.29
CA LEU A 131 13.12 12.31 -9.39
C LEU A 131 14.04 13.29 -10.13
N GLU A 132 13.50 13.97 -11.13
CA GLU A 132 14.17 15.10 -11.76
C GLU A 132 13.89 16.36 -10.93
N VAL A 133 14.96 16.93 -10.35
CA VAL A 133 14.89 18.22 -9.66
C VAL A 133 15.25 19.33 -10.64
N GLU A 134 14.29 20.22 -10.86
CA GLU A 134 14.40 21.34 -11.78
C GLU A 134 15.53 22.30 -11.39
N THR A 135 16.30 22.74 -12.38
CA THR A 135 17.47 23.61 -12.16
C THR A 135 17.08 25.02 -11.72
N ASP A 136 15.92 25.51 -12.16
CA ASP A 136 15.52 26.90 -11.98
C ASP A 136 15.00 27.20 -10.56
N ASP A 137 14.30 26.25 -9.94
CA ASP A 137 13.61 26.48 -8.66
C ASP A 137 13.83 25.38 -7.60
N GLY A 138 14.60 24.32 -7.91
CA GLY A 138 14.87 23.22 -6.99
C GLY A 138 13.64 22.40 -6.64
N THR A 139 12.65 22.37 -7.54
CA THR A 139 11.41 21.60 -7.34
C THR A 139 11.47 20.26 -8.06
N ALA A 140 10.83 19.26 -7.49
CA ALA A 140 10.58 17.98 -8.13
C ALA A 140 9.08 17.70 -8.08
N ARG A 141 8.47 17.57 -9.26
CA ARG A 141 7.03 17.28 -9.41
C ARG A 141 6.85 16.18 -10.42
N GLY A 142 5.98 15.23 -10.11
CA GLY A 142 5.68 14.15 -11.03
C GLY A 142 5.05 12.96 -10.33
N THR A 143 4.69 11.96 -11.13
CA THR A 143 4.16 10.70 -10.63
C THR A 143 5.15 9.59 -10.94
N ARG A 144 5.35 8.68 -9.97
CA ARG A 144 6.05 7.42 -10.14
C ARG A 144 5.05 6.29 -9.94
N GLY A 145 5.12 5.28 -10.80
CA GLY A 145 4.26 4.10 -10.76
C GLY A 145 5.08 2.86 -10.46
N THR A 146 4.55 1.95 -9.65
CA THR A 146 5.14 0.62 -9.45
C THR A 146 4.06 -0.42 -9.25
N SER A 147 4.24 -1.60 -9.82
CA SER A 147 3.40 -2.79 -9.56
C SER A 147 4.04 -3.74 -8.55
N LEU A 148 5.21 -3.38 -8.01
CA LEU A 148 5.95 -4.22 -7.06
C LEU A 148 5.55 -3.95 -5.60
N ALA A 149 4.91 -2.82 -5.32
CA ALA A 149 4.42 -2.43 -4.01
C ALA A 149 2.92 -2.05 -4.08
N THR A 150 2.20 -2.16 -2.96
CA THR A 150 0.75 -1.88 -2.91
C THR A 150 0.33 -1.20 -1.61
N LEU A 151 -0.80 -0.49 -1.63
CA LEU A 151 -1.49 -0.02 -0.43
C LEU A 151 -2.57 -1.00 0.06
N LEU A 152 -2.81 -2.09 -0.67
CA LEU A 152 -3.81 -3.08 -0.28
C LEU A 152 -3.38 -3.76 1.03
N PRO A 153 -4.29 -3.87 2.02
CA PRO A 153 -3.98 -4.54 3.27
C PRO A 153 -3.74 -6.05 3.05
N ASP A 154 -3.01 -6.65 3.99
CA ASP A 154 -2.74 -8.10 4.04
C ASP A 154 -2.02 -8.67 2.80
N GLN A 155 -1.41 -7.83 1.96
CA GLN A 155 -0.53 -8.24 0.87
C GLN A 155 0.93 -8.29 1.33
N PRO A 156 1.73 -9.29 0.88
CA PRO A 156 3.13 -9.42 1.28
C PRO A 156 4.03 -8.26 0.81
N ASN A 157 3.57 -7.50 -0.18
CA ASN A 157 4.22 -6.30 -0.71
C ASN A 157 3.46 -5.01 -0.34
N SER A 158 2.63 -5.05 0.70
CA SER A 158 1.96 -3.86 1.21
C SER A 158 2.94 -2.95 1.94
N ILE A 159 2.92 -1.66 1.63
CA ILE A 159 3.75 -0.63 2.30
C ILE A 159 3.03 0.03 3.49
N LEU A 160 1.81 -0.44 3.79
CA LEU A 160 1.01 -0.07 4.95
C LEU A 160 0.99 -1.21 5.98
N ASP A 161 2.13 -1.88 6.16
CA ASP A 161 2.33 -2.94 7.13
C ASP A 161 2.51 -2.38 8.56
N ALA A 162 2.97 -3.23 9.50
CA ALA A 162 2.89 -2.94 10.93
C ALA A 162 3.79 -1.79 11.40
N ASP A 163 4.95 -1.63 10.77
CA ASP A 163 5.92 -0.55 10.96
C ASP A 163 5.84 0.52 9.85
N GLY A 164 5.05 0.26 8.81
CA GLY A 164 4.86 1.16 7.68
C GLY A 164 6.14 1.33 6.88
N SER A 165 6.09 2.18 5.87
CA SER A 165 7.23 2.48 5.01
C SER A 165 7.54 3.97 4.93
N ALA A 166 8.76 4.31 4.54
CA ALA A 166 9.19 5.70 4.34
C ALA A 166 9.55 5.94 2.87
N LEU A 167 9.25 7.14 2.36
CA LEU A 167 9.76 7.59 1.06
C LEU A 167 11.02 8.42 1.26
N ILE A 168 12.12 8.03 0.63
CA ILE A 168 13.42 8.71 0.75
C ILE A 168 13.88 9.20 -0.62
N VAL A 169 14.30 10.46 -0.68
CA VAL A 169 14.98 11.07 -1.84
C VAL A 169 16.46 11.19 -1.51
N HIS A 170 17.31 10.56 -2.31
CA HIS A 170 18.75 10.51 -2.09
C HIS A 170 19.47 11.74 -2.65
N ALA A 171 20.67 11.98 -2.12
CA ALA A 171 21.53 13.08 -2.55
C ALA A 171 22.23 12.82 -3.89
N ALA A 172 22.13 11.63 -4.48
CA ALA A 172 22.67 11.29 -5.79
C ALA A 172 21.57 10.60 -6.61
N GLU A 173 21.76 10.54 -7.94
CA GLU A 173 20.97 9.69 -8.82
C GLU A 173 21.16 8.21 -8.46
N ASP A 174 20.13 7.40 -8.69
CA ASP A 174 20.25 5.94 -8.70
C ASP A 174 20.95 5.50 -10.00
N ASP A 175 21.88 4.55 -9.90
CA ASP A 175 22.53 3.95 -11.08
C ASP A 175 21.78 2.70 -11.59
N TYR A 176 20.72 2.31 -10.90
CA TYR A 176 19.86 1.15 -11.18
C TYR A 176 20.58 -0.21 -11.27
N GLU A 177 21.78 -0.33 -10.70
CA GLU A 177 22.56 -1.58 -10.73
C GLU A 177 23.21 -1.92 -9.37
N SER A 178 23.84 -0.94 -8.74
CA SER A 178 24.69 -1.11 -7.56
C SER A 178 23.87 -1.42 -6.31
N GLN A 179 24.32 -2.37 -5.48
CA GLN A 179 23.64 -2.62 -4.21
C GLN A 179 23.81 -1.42 -3.25
N PRO A 180 22.77 -1.08 -2.45
CA PRO A 180 22.88 -0.14 -1.34
C PRO A 180 24.01 -0.56 -0.40
N GLY A 181 24.79 0.42 0.06
CA GLY A 181 25.98 0.22 0.89
C GLY A 181 25.86 0.84 2.27
#